data_AF-A0A931PPG7-F1
#
_entry.id   AF-A0A931PPG7-F1
#
_cell.length_a   1.000
_cell.length_b   1.000
_cell.length_c   1.000
_cell.angle_alpha   90.00
_cell.angle_beta   90.00
_cell.angle_gamma   90.00
#
_symmetry.space_group_name_H-M   'P 1'
#
loop_
_entity.id
_entity.type
_entity.pdbx_description
1 polymer ?
#
loop_
_entity_poly.entity_id
_entity_poly.type
_entity_poly.pdbx_seq_one_letter_code
_entity_poly.pdbx_strand_id
1 'polypeptide(L)'
;MAKHPAEIFGHPPDVTSAQAQDDRRKYWCPFVNQKCNKQSRLIKYPMGVCAVQYGKEIIALSPRRFLQDNIIFKDIADHYFNSRDDLLLFSEVGLKKVGTFDYVMVKHKPMSSEIEDFVIIEFQTAQTTSTGKLVEALKDFLKYQRIDGRTYKFGLNLADIWKRSFTQILNKGIVFENWGHKIYWVIQEPVYQDLLARYKLQGMRYNSTHKSVFAIYDLRRVGDKHELFQTRVESSTVDDLFKAFRHNSNVPPKDKFISNLERRLKDRMELKIQLD
;
A
#
# COMPACT_ATOMS: atom_id res chain seq x y z
N MET A 1 14.91 -12.74 8.96
CA MET A 1 14.41 -12.02 7.77
C MET A 1 14.88 -10.58 7.88
N ALA A 2 15.59 -10.04 6.89
CA ALA A 2 16.15 -8.68 6.92
C ALA A 2 15.04 -7.62 7.03
N LYS A 3 15.20 -6.62 7.90
CA LYS A 3 14.21 -5.57 8.12
C LYS A 3 14.88 -4.23 8.41
N HIS A 4 14.91 -3.35 7.44
CA HIS A 4 15.48 -2.00 7.57
C HIS A 4 14.87 -1.06 6.51
N PRO A 5 15.04 0.26 6.62
CA PRO A 5 14.72 1.17 5.52
C PRO A 5 15.43 0.74 4.23
N ALA A 6 14.69 0.68 3.13
CA ALA A 6 15.23 0.51 1.78
C ALA A 6 15.30 1.85 1.04
N GLU A 7 14.47 2.82 1.42
CA GLU A 7 14.57 4.19 0.90
C GLU A 7 14.30 5.19 2.01
N ILE A 8 15.18 6.19 2.11
CA ILE A 8 15.07 7.33 3.01
C ILE A 8 15.09 8.59 2.17
N PHE A 9 13.97 9.31 2.17
CA PHE A 9 13.68 10.47 1.32
C PHE A 9 13.80 10.16 -0.18
N GLY A 10 13.34 8.96 -0.57
CA GLY A 10 13.34 8.49 -1.95
C GLY A 10 14.67 7.91 -2.46
N HIS A 11 15.69 7.84 -1.60
CA HIS A 11 17.01 7.36 -1.97
C HIS A 11 17.42 6.15 -1.14
N PRO A 12 18.02 5.11 -1.73
CA PRO A 12 18.56 4.00 -0.97
C PRO A 12 19.66 4.43 0.01
N PRO A 13 19.74 3.85 1.23
CA PRO A 13 20.65 4.31 2.30
C PRO A 13 22.13 4.41 1.89
N ASP A 14 22.58 3.49 1.03
CA ASP A 14 23.95 3.39 0.53
C ASP A 14 24.31 4.46 -0.53
N VAL A 15 23.31 5.12 -1.11
CA VAL A 15 23.52 6.12 -2.17
C VAL A 15 23.87 7.47 -1.55
N THR A 16 25.05 7.98 -1.88
CA THR A 16 25.64 9.19 -1.26
C THR A 16 25.82 10.36 -2.23
N SER A 17 25.16 10.32 -3.39
CA SER A 17 25.18 11.41 -4.37
C SER A 17 24.77 12.76 -3.77
N ALA A 18 25.23 13.86 -4.36
CA ALA A 18 24.91 15.21 -3.89
C ALA A 18 23.39 15.44 -3.79
N GLN A 19 22.61 14.95 -4.77
CA GLN A 19 21.15 15.03 -4.75
C GLN A 19 20.54 14.22 -3.59
N ALA A 20 21.00 12.99 -3.36
CA ALA A 20 20.48 12.16 -2.27
C ALA A 20 20.76 12.78 -0.90
N GLN A 21 21.94 13.36 -0.72
CA GLN A 21 22.29 14.10 0.49
C GLN A 21 21.44 15.36 0.65
N ASP A 22 21.23 16.13 -0.42
CA ASP A 22 20.43 17.36 -0.40
C ASP A 22 18.97 17.07 -0.06
N ASP A 23 18.37 16.07 -0.70
CA ASP A 23 16.98 15.66 -0.44
C ASP A 23 16.79 15.21 1.01
N ARG A 24 17.71 14.41 1.55
CA ARG A 24 17.66 13.99 2.96
C ARG A 24 17.79 15.18 3.92
N ARG A 25 18.70 16.12 3.62
CA ARG A 25 18.95 17.30 4.46
C ARG A 25 17.76 18.26 4.46
N LYS A 26 17.06 18.39 3.32
CA LYS A 26 15.85 19.23 3.15
C LYS A 26 14.54 18.51 3.51
N TYR A 27 14.61 17.21 3.82
CA TYR A 27 13.43 16.34 3.95
C TYR A 27 12.54 16.33 2.70
N TRP A 28 13.17 16.35 1.53
CA TRP A 28 12.52 16.42 0.23
C TRP A 28 11.99 15.05 -0.22
N CYS A 29 10.90 15.05 -0.96
CA CYS A 29 10.35 13.86 -1.60
C CYS A 29 10.50 14.02 -3.12
N PRO A 30 11.42 13.26 -3.74
CA PRO A 30 11.72 13.43 -5.17
C PRO A 30 10.52 13.05 -6.07
N PHE A 31 9.67 12.12 -5.63
CA PHE A 31 8.52 11.64 -6.41
C PHE A 31 7.41 12.67 -6.64
N VAL A 32 7.38 13.74 -5.84
CA VAL A 32 6.41 14.83 -5.99
C VAL A 32 7.06 16.21 -6.01
N ASN A 33 8.39 16.25 -5.97
CA ASN A 33 9.19 17.47 -5.87
C ASN A 33 8.67 18.44 -4.81
N GLN A 34 8.44 17.94 -3.59
CA GLN A 34 7.95 18.71 -2.44
C GLN A 34 8.53 18.17 -1.12
N LYS A 35 8.41 18.93 -0.04
CA LYS A 35 8.74 18.43 1.31
C LYS A 35 7.91 17.18 1.64
N CYS A 36 8.56 16.20 2.26
CA CYS A 36 7.92 14.97 2.71
C CYS A 36 6.79 15.28 3.70
N ASN A 37 5.60 14.75 3.43
CA ASN A 37 4.42 14.91 4.27
C ASN A 37 4.27 13.79 5.32
N LYS A 38 5.07 12.73 5.26
CA LYS A 38 4.95 11.58 6.17
C LYS A 38 5.46 11.96 7.56
N GLN A 39 4.55 12.16 8.51
CA GLN A 39 4.88 12.53 9.89
C GLN A 39 4.90 11.31 10.83
N SER A 40 5.60 11.46 11.96
CA SER A 40 5.54 10.51 13.08
C SER A 40 5.60 11.28 14.39
N ARG A 41 4.78 10.90 15.37
CA ARG A 41 4.76 11.52 16.71
C ARG A 41 6.05 11.30 17.52
N LEU A 42 6.95 10.43 17.04
CA LEU A 42 8.18 10.03 17.73
C LEU A 42 9.43 10.86 17.33
N ILE A 43 9.26 11.80 16.38
CA ILE A 43 10.29 12.67 15.81
C ILE A 43 9.70 14.04 15.46
N LYS A 44 10.55 15.08 15.38
CA LYS A 44 10.15 16.46 15.06
C LYS A 44 10.31 16.82 13.58
N TYR A 45 10.75 15.87 12.76
CA TYR A 45 10.96 16.01 11.32
C TYR A 45 10.17 14.92 10.57
N PRO A 46 9.91 15.07 9.26
CA PRO A 46 9.22 14.04 8.49
C PRO A 46 9.94 12.70 8.57
N MET A 47 9.20 11.60 8.70
CA MET A 47 9.75 10.25 8.83
C MET A 47 10.55 9.83 7.60
N GLY A 48 10.22 10.30 6.40
CA GLY A 48 11.05 10.09 5.20
C GLY A 48 11.26 8.64 4.73
N VAL A 49 10.85 7.62 5.49
CA VAL A 49 10.99 6.22 5.07
C VAL A 49 9.91 5.90 4.03
N CYS A 50 10.33 5.87 2.76
CA CYS A 50 9.48 5.66 1.60
C CYS A 50 9.22 4.18 1.34
N ALA A 51 10.25 3.33 1.53
CA ALA A 51 10.17 1.89 1.40
C ALA A 51 11.07 1.18 2.43
N VAL A 52 10.78 -0.09 2.70
CA VAL A 52 11.55 -0.95 3.61
C VAL A 52 11.96 -2.25 2.93
N GLN A 53 13.16 -2.72 3.27
CA GLN A 53 13.53 -4.12 3.06
C GLN A 53 12.72 -4.95 4.05
N TYR A 54 11.97 -5.93 3.56
CA TYR A 54 11.23 -6.90 4.37
C TYR A 54 11.46 -8.31 3.83
N GLY A 55 12.54 -8.92 4.30
CA GLY A 55 13.02 -10.20 3.78
C GLY A 55 13.71 -10.03 2.46
N LYS A 56 13.15 -10.62 1.41
CA LYS A 56 13.65 -10.47 0.04
C LYS A 56 12.98 -9.29 -0.69
N GLU A 57 11.88 -8.80 -0.16
CA GLU A 57 11.03 -7.81 -0.82
C GLU A 57 11.39 -6.38 -0.40
N ILE A 58 11.16 -5.44 -1.31
CA ILE A 58 11.21 -4.00 -1.04
C ILE A 58 9.79 -3.46 -1.09
N ILE A 59 9.31 -2.96 0.05
CA ILE A 59 7.90 -2.63 0.24
C ILE A 59 7.75 -1.13 0.52
N ALA A 60 7.04 -0.44 -0.36
CA ALA A 60 6.61 0.94 -0.23
C ALA A 60 5.66 1.11 0.97
N LEU A 61 5.97 2.13 1.77
CA LEU A 61 5.22 2.57 2.94
C LEU A 61 4.61 3.96 2.76
N SER A 62 4.63 4.50 1.54
CA SER A 62 4.14 5.84 1.22
C SER A 62 3.47 5.83 -0.15
N PRO A 63 2.22 6.31 -0.28
CA PRO A 63 1.56 6.41 -1.59
C PRO A 63 2.34 7.28 -2.58
N ARG A 64 3.03 8.33 -2.11
CA ARG A 64 3.89 9.17 -2.96
C ARG A 64 5.01 8.38 -3.64
N ARG A 65 5.41 7.22 -3.09
CA ARG A 65 6.42 6.35 -3.73
C ARG A 65 5.92 5.75 -5.05
N PHE A 66 4.62 5.54 -5.18
CA PHE A 66 3.98 5.06 -6.40
C PHE A 66 3.88 6.14 -7.49
N LEU A 67 4.20 7.39 -7.19
CA LEU A 67 4.22 8.48 -8.18
C LEU A 67 5.51 8.54 -9.00
N GLN A 68 6.38 7.55 -8.89
CA GLN A 68 7.63 7.49 -9.66
C GLN A 68 7.34 7.60 -11.17
N ASP A 69 7.82 8.68 -11.77
CA ASP A 69 7.82 8.95 -13.22
C ASP A 69 6.44 8.78 -13.90
N ASN A 70 5.36 8.86 -13.11
CA ASN A 70 3.99 8.55 -13.52
C ASN A 70 3.82 7.16 -14.17
N ILE A 71 4.67 6.19 -13.83
CA ILE A 71 4.70 4.84 -14.46
C ILE A 71 3.32 4.17 -14.34
N ILE A 72 2.75 4.13 -13.13
CA ILE A 72 1.44 3.51 -12.90
C ILE A 72 0.35 4.13 -13.79
N PHE A 73 0.34 5.46 -13.93
CA PHE A 73 -0.66 6.14 -14.73
C PHE A 73 -0.49 5.83 -16.22
N LYS A 74 0.76 5.81 -16.71
CA LYS A 74 1.07 5.45 -18.10
C LYS A 74 0.66 4.01 -18.42
N ASP A 75 0.97 3.07 -17.53
CA ASP A 75 0.64 1.66 -17.70
C ASP A 75 -0.88 1.44 -17.69
N ILE A 76 -1.62 2.14 -16.81
CA ILE A 76 -3.09 2.07 -16.77
C ILE A 76 -3.72 2.73 -18.01
N ALA A 77 -3.16 3.84 -18.50
CA ALA A 77 -3.61 4.49 -19.72
C ALA A 77 -3.51 3.53 -20.92
N ASP A 78 -2.36 2.88 -21.08
CA ASP A 78 -2.14 1.90 -22.14
C ASP A 78 -3.06 0.68 -21.99
N HIS A 79 -3.24 0.18 -20.77
CA HIS A 79 -4.05 -1.01 -20.53
C HIS A 79 -5.56 -0.78 -20.67
N TYR A 80 -6.07 0.40 -20.30
CA TYR A 80 -7.51 0.71 -20.32
C TYR A 80 -7.95 1.44 -21.58
N PHE A 81 -7.28 2.54 -21.93
CA PHE A 81 -7.65 3.39 -23.06
C PHE A 81 -6.94 3.01 -24.36
N ASN A 82 -5.88 2.21 -24.29
CA ASN A 82 -5.01 1.89 -25.44
C ASN A 82 -4.47 3.17 -26.13
N SER A 83 -4.31 4.24 -25.36
CA SER A 83 -3.81 5.54 -25.79
C SER A 83 -3.40 6.36 -24.57
N ARG A 84 -2.55 7.37 -24.79
CA ARG A 84 -2.17 8.38 -23.79
C ARG A 84 -2.65 9.79 -24.16
N ASP A 85 -3.41 9.91 -25.24
CA ASP A 85 -3.87 11.19 -25.78
C ASP A 85 -5.16 11.64 -25.07
N ASP A 86 -5.34 12.95 -24.93
CA ASP A 86 -6.51 13.59 -24.28
C ASP A 86 -6.87 13.00 -22.91
N LEU A 87 -5.85 12.60 -22.15
CA LEU A 87 -5.99 12.11 -20.78
C LEU A 87 -5.61 13.19 -19.77
N LEU A 88 -6.51 13.45 -18.83
CA LEU A 88 -6.26 14.32 -17.68
C LEU A 88 -6.34 13.51 -16.39
N LEU A 89 -5.40 13.76 -15.48
CA LEU A 89 -5.34 13.13 -14.16
C LEU A 89 -5.75 14.13 -13.08
N PHE A 90 -6.77 13.77 -12.30
CA PHE A 90 -7.23 14.53 -11.15
C PHE A 90 -6.94 13.75 -9.87
N SER A 91 -6.44 14.42 -8.84
CA SER A 91 -6.20 13.83 -7.52
C SER A 91 -7.31 14.22 -6.52
N GLU A 92 -7.60 13.33 -5.58
CA GLU A 92 -8.51 13.59 -4.44
C GLU A 92 -9.93 14.04 -4.85
N VAL A 93 -10.50 13.38 -5.87
CA VAL A 93 -11.86 13.68 -6.35
C VAL A 93 -12.90 13.06 -5.43
N GLY A 94 -13.83 13.88 -4.92
CA GLY A 94 -14.87 13.44 -3.98
C GLY A 94 -16.19 13.05 -4.66
N LEU A 95 -16.82 11.98 -4.18
CA LEU A 95 -18.19 11.60 -4.51
C LEU A 95 -19.03 11.43 -3.23
N LYS A 96 -20.13 12.18 -3.16
CA LYS A 96 -21.02 12.19 -1.99
C LYS A 96 -21.50 10.77 -1.66
N LYS A 97 -21.45 10.38 -0.37
CA LYS A 97 -21.80 9.05 0.18
C LYS A 97 -20.87 7.89 -0.21
N VAL A 98 -19.92 8.08 -1.12
CA VAL A 98 -18.93 7.04 -1.50
C VAL A 98 -17.58 7.33 -0.86
N GLY A 99 -17.14 8.60 -0.90
CA GLY A 99 -15.87 9.05 -0.35
C GLY A 99 -15.01 9.72 -1.42
N THR A 100 -13.72 9.83 -1.15
CA THR A 100 -12.72 10.42 -2.05
C THR A 100 -11.97 9.31 -2.79
N PHE A 101 -11.64 9.57 -4.05
CA PHE A 101 -10.76 8.72 -4.86
C PHE A 101 -9.36 9.31 -4.89
N ASP A 102 -8.33 8.46 -4.77
CA ASP A 102 -6.94 8.93 -4.82
C ASP A 102 -6.66 9.64 -6.15
N TYR A 103 -7.01 8.99 -7.26
CA TYR A 103 -6.92 9.57 -8.60
C TYR A 103 -8.08 9.15 -9.51
N VAL A 104 -8.44 10.06 -10.42
CA VAL A 104 -9.37 9.85 -11.53
C VAL A 104 -8.67 10.26 -12.81
N MET A 105 -8.54 9.32 -13.74
CA MET A 105 -8.02 9.60 -15.08
C MET A 105 -9.19 9.69 -16.06
N VAL A 106 -9.31 10.83 -16.73
CA VAL A 106 -10.43 11.20 -17.58
C VAL A 106 -9.96 11.28 -19.02
N LYS A 107 -10.64 10.58 -19.92
CA LYS A 107 -10.56 10.79 -21.37
C LYS A 107 -11.61 11.82 -21.76
N HIS A 108 -11.18 12.90 -22.41
CA HIS A 108 -12.06 13.97 -22.86
C HIS A 108 -11.99 14.13 -24.38
N LYS A 109 -13.04 14.73 -24.96
CA LYS A 109 -12.99 15.14 -26.37
C LYS A 109 -11.89 16.19 -26.57
N PRO A 110 -11.13 16.15 -27.69
CA PRO A 110 -10.11 17.14 -27.97
C PRO A 110 -10.65 18.57 -27.85
N MET A 111 -9.93 19.44 -27.14
CA MET A 111 -10.29 20.85 -26.94
C MET A 111 -11.69 21.09 -26.32
N SER A 112 -12.24 20.12 -25.57
CA SER A 112 -13.57 20.20 -24.95
C SER A 112 -13.53 19.73 -23.48
N SER A 113 -14.48 20.20 -22.67
CA SER A 113 -14.71 19.71 -21.31
C SER A 113 -15.64 18.49 -21.25
N GLU A 114 -16.09 17.98 -22.39
CA GLU A 114 -16.93 16.79 -22.47
C GLU A 114 -16.10 15.52 -22.20
N ILE A 115 -16.54 14.74 -21.21
CA ILE A 115 -15.91 13.49 -20.80
C ILE A 115 -16.43 12.35 -21.67
N GLU A 116 -15.52 11.60 -22.28
CA GLU A 116 -15.86 10.39 -23.06
C GLU A 116 -15.88 9.14 -22.18
N ASP A 117 -14.88 8.98 -21.33
CA ASP A 117 -14.71 7.83 -20.43
C ASP A 117 -13.76 8.22 -19.28
N PHE A 118 -13.74 7.44 -18.20
CA PHE A 118 -12.82 7.63 -17.09
C PHE A 118 -12.52 6.33 -16.34
N VAL A 119 -11.42 6.36 -15.59
CA VAL A 119 -11.01 5.25 -14.74
C VAL A 119 -10.55 5.75 -13.38
N ILE A 120 -10.85 4.98 -12.33
CA ILE A 120 -10.41 5.27 -10.96
C ILE A 120 -9.12 4.51 -10.66
N ILE A 121 -8.23 5.14 -9.90
CA ILE A 121 -6.95 4.56 -9.50
C ILE A 121 -6.75 4.81 -8.00
N GLU A 122 -6.62 3.74 -7.22
CA GLU A 122 -6.49 3.74 -5.76
C GLU A 122 -5.15 3.11 -5.36
N PHE A 123 -4.39 3.79 -4.51
CA PHE A 123 -3.06 3.31 -4.09
C PHE A 123 -3.13 2.62 -2.74
N GLN A 124 -2.80 1.33 -2.72
CA GLN A 124 -2.69 0.56 -1.49
C GLN A 124 -1.24 0.24 -1.13
N THR A 125 -0.65 1.09 -0.30
CA THR A 125 0.70 0.87 0.25
C THR A 125 0.67 0.13 1.59
N ALA A 126 1.84 -0.40 2.00
CA ALA A 126 1.94 -1.10 3.26
C ALA A 126 2.07 -0.13 4.46
N GLN A 127 1.75 -0.67 5.63
CA GLN A 127 1.87 -0.02 6.92
C GLN A 127 2.63 -0.92 7.87
N THR A 128 3.21 -0.35 8.92
CA THR A 128 4.05 -1.11 9.84
C THR A 128 3.42 -1.27 11.22
N THR A 129 3.67 -2.41 11.84
CA THR A 129 3.55 -2.59 13.30
C THR A 129 4.88 -2.23 13.95
N SER A 130 4.84 -1.83 15.22
CA SER A 130 6.04 -1.40 15.96
C SER A 130 6.81 -0.28 15.23
N THR A 131 6.10 0.69 14.65
CA THR A 131 6.67 1.81 13.87
C THR A 131 7.78 2.56 14.60
N GLY A 132 7.80 2.56 15.93
CA GLY A 132 8.92 3.09 16.71
C GLY A 132 10.28 2.45 16.39
N LYS A 133 10.31 1.15 16.05
CA LYS A 133 11.53 0.46 15.62
C LYS A 133 11.98 0.86 14.21
N LEU A 134 11.05 1.25 13.35
CA LEU A 134 11.40 1.84 12.06
C LEU A 134 11.92 3.28 12.21
N VAL A 135 11.35 4.04 13.15
CA VAL A 135 11.86 5.37 13.52
C VAL A 135 13.25 5.29 14.16
N GLU A 136 13.52 4.26 14.96
CA GLU A 136 14.86 3.96 15.50
C GLU A 136 15.87 3.73 14.35
N ALA A 137 15.50 2.92 13.35
CA ALA A 137 16.34 2.71 12.16
C ALA A 137 16.65 4.00 11.40
N LEU A 138 15.65 4.88 11.23
CA LEU A 138 15.85 6.20 10.64
C LEU A 138 16.83 7.05 11.46
N LYS A 139 16.69 7.05 12.80
CA LYS A 139 17.58 7.81 13.70
C LYS A 139 19.02 7.30 13.61
N ASP A 140 19.22 5.99 13.54
CA ASP A 140 20.55 5.39 13.37
C ASP A 140 21.18 5.85 12.05
N PHE A 141 20.44 5.79 10.95
CA PHE A 141 20.89 6.26 9.65
C PHE A 141 21.27 7.75 9.67
N LEU A 142 20.42 8.61 10.24
CA LEU A 142 20.69 10.06 10.32
C LEU A 142 21.87 10.40 11.25
N LYS A 143 22.28 9.48 12.11
CA LYS A 143 23.52 9.55 12.91
C LYS A 143 24.72 8.94 12.20
N TYR A 144 24.64 8.74 10.88
CA TYR A 144 25.68 8.13 10.05
C TYR A 144 26.04 6.68 10.45
N GLN A 145 25.12 5.97 11.12
CA GLN A 145 25.32 4.55 11.37
C GLN A 145 24.90 3.74 10.15
N ARG A 146 25.68 2.71 9.83
CA ARG A 146 25.32 1.73 8.81
C ARG A 146 24.09 0.93 9.27
N ILE A 147 22.98 1.04 8.51
CA ILE A 147 21.75 0.29 8.76
C ILE A 147 21.65 -0.98 7.91
N ASP A 148 22.39 -1.05 6.80
CA ASP A 148 22.37 -2.21 5.90
C ASP A 148 22.96 -3.44 6.59
N GLY A 149 22.22 -4.55 6.52
CA GLY A 149 22.53 -5.78 7.25
C GLY A 149 22.01 -5.81 8.70
N ARG A 150 21.45 -4.70 9.22
CA ARG A 150 20.74 -4.70 10.50
C ARG A 150 19.29 -5.16 10.31
N THR A 151 18.73 -5.76 11.35
CA THR A 151 17.32 -6.15 11.39
C THR A 151 16.61 -5.46 12.55
N TYR A 152 15.71 -4.55 12.23
CA TYR A 152 14.88 -3.83 13.18
C TYR A 152 13.56 -4.58 13.42
N LYS A 153 13.08 -4.57 14.67
CA LYS A 153 11.91 -5.35 15.11
C LYS A 153 10.56 -4.69 14.75
N PHE A 154 10.35 -4.33 13.48
CA PHE A 154 9.04 -3.93 12.96
C PHE A 154 8.38 -5.06 12.16
N GLY A 155 7.07 -4.96 11.96
CA GLY A 155 6.29 -5.88 11.12
C GLY A 155 5.47 -5.11 10.09
N LEU A 156 4.80 -5.81 9.18
CA LEU A 156 3.75 -5.24 8.35
C LEU A 156 2.41 -5.33 9.07
N ASN A 157 1.60 -4.28 9.03
CA ASN A 157 0.27 -4.23 9.62
C ASN A 157 -0.80 -4.63 8.60
N LEU A 158 -0.69 -5.86 8.09
CA LEU A 158 -1.57 -6.42 7.05
C LEU A 158 -3.04 -6.45 7.49
N ALA A 159 -3.29 -6.71 8.78
CA ALA A 159 -4.65 -6.70 9.32
C ALA A 159 -5.32 -5.32 9.22
N ASP A 160 -4.59 -4.24 9.56
CA ASP A 160 -5.14 -2.88 9.50
C ASP A 160 -5.25 -2.33 8.06
N ILE A 161 -4.33 -2.75 7.19
CA ILE A 161 -4.45 -2.51 5.74
C ILE A 161 -5.77 -3.09 5.25
N TRP A 162 -5.97 -4.40 5.38
CA TRP A 162 -7.14 -5.05 4.78
C TRP A 162 -8.45 -4.74 5.48
N LYS A 163 -8.44 -4.40 6.78
CA LYS A 163 -9.63 -3.87 7.47
C LYS A 163 -10.20 -2.63 6.77
N ARG A 164 -9.34 -1.77 6.23
CA ARG A 164 -9.75 -0.51 5.57
C ARG A 164 -9.89 -0.65 4.06
N SER A 165 -8.97 -1.35 3.42
CA SER A 165 -8.95 -1.47 1.96
C SER A 165 -10.06 -2.38 1.47
N PHE A 166 -10.37 -3.46 2.18
CA PHE A 166 -11.38 -4.41 1.72
C PHE A 166 -12.79 -3.79 1.68
N THR A 167 -13.14 -2.99 2.69
CA THR A 167 -14.43 -2.28 2.69
C THR A 167 -14.50 -1.22 1.59
N GLN A 168 -13.40 -0.53 1.30
CA GLN A 168 -13.33 0.37 0.14
C GLN A 168 -13.47 -0.38 -1.18
N ILE A 169 -12.81 -1.53 -1.32
CA ILE A 169 -12.91 -2.39 -2.51
C ILE A 169 -14.36 -2.78 -2.77
N LEU A 170 -15.08 -3.24 -1.75
CA LEU A 170 -16.48 -3.60 -1.90
C LEU A 170 -17.35 -2.37 -2.20
N ASN A 171 -17.27 -1.31 -1.40
CA ASN A 171 -18.17 -0.16 -1.53
C ASN A 171 -17.94 0.62 -2.83
N LYS A 172 -16.69 0.92 -3.19
CA LYS A 172 -16.35 1.61 -4.43
C LYS A 172 -16.56 0.66 -5.62
N GLY A 173 -16.22 -0.62 -5.48
CA GLY A 173 -16.43 -1.63 -6.51
C GLY A 173 -17.90 -1.72 -6.96
N ILE A 174 -18.86 -1.73 -6.02
CA ILE A 174 -20.30 -1.78 -6.35
C ILE A 174 -20.70 -0.60 -7.24
N VAL A 175 -20.20 0.60 -6.93
CA VAL A 175 -20.50 1.81 -7.70
C VAL A 175 -20.00 1.66 -9.13
N PHE A 176 -18.73 1.25 -9.31
CA PHE A 176 -18.12 1.16 -10.63
C PHE A 176 -18.59 -0.03 -11.45
N GLU A 177 -19.00 -1.13 -10.81
CA GLU A 177 -19.73 -2.21 -11.47
C GLU A 177 -21.07 -1.73 -12.03
N ASN A 178 -21.86 -1.01 -11.23
CA ASN A 178 -23.14 -0.45 -11.67
C ASN A 178 -22.99 0.60 -12.77
N TRP A 179 -21.91 1.38 -12.75
CA TRP A 179 -21.62 2.37 -13.78
C TRP A 179 -20.96 1.77 -15.03
N GLY A 180 -20.51 0.52 -14.96
CA GLY A 180 -19.77 -0.12 -16.05
C GLY A 180 -18.33 0.39 -16.24
N HIS A 181 -17.79 1.19 -15.32
CA HIS A 181 -16.45 1.77 -15.38
C HIS A 181 -15.45 0.96 -14.55
N LYS A 182 -14.14 1.05 -14.83
CA LYS A 182 -13.12 0.31 -14.07
C LYS A 182 -12.57 1.10 -12.88
N ILE A 183 -12.19 0.37 -11.85
CA ILE A 183 -11.39 0.85 -10.72
C ILE A 183 -10.15 -0.03 -10.57
N TYR A 184 -8.97 0.62 -10.56
CA TYR A 184 -7.67 -0.02 -10.41
C TYR A 184 -7.18 0.12 -8.97
N TRP A 185 -6.91 -1.01 -8.34
CA TRP A 185 -6.30 -1.12 -7.02
C TRP A 185 -4.81 -1.42 -7.20
N VAL A 186 -3.98 -0.41 -6.98
CA VAL A 186 -2.53 -0.49 -7.15
C VAL A 186 -1.91 -1.00 -5.86
N ILE A 187 -1.22 -2.13 -5.93
CA ILE A 187 -0.78 -2.85 -4.75
C ILE A 187 0.54 -3.59 -4.99
N GLN A 188 1.31 -3.85 -3.93
CA GLN A 188 2.48 -4.72 -4.02
C GLN A 188 2.20 -6.17 -3.71
N GLU A 189 3.03 -7.05 -4.30
CA GLU A 189 2.87 -8.50 -4.21
C GLU A 189 2.68 -9.00 -2.77
N PRO A 190 3.50 -8.61 -1.78
CA PRO A 190 3.37 -9.18 -0.43
C PRO A 190 2.06 -8.77 0.27
N VAL A 191 1.53 -7.59 -0.07
CA VAL A 191 0.25 -7.12 0.47
C VAL A 191 -0.90 -7.83 -0.24
N TYR A 192 -0.82 -7.97 -1.56
CA TYR A 192 -1.81 -8.68 -2.37
C TYR A 192 -1.91 -10.17 -2.02
N GLN A 193 -0.79 -10.85 -1.80
CA GLN A 193 -0.79 -12.24 -1.35
C GLN A 193 -1.49 -12.42 0.01
N ASP A 194 -1.40 -11.43 0.91
CA ASP A 194 -2.19 -11.48 2.15
C ASP A 194 -3.69 -11.37 1.87
N LEU A 195 -4.15 -10.57 0.89
CA LEU A 195 -5.57 -10.56 0.49
C LEU A 195 -6.01 -11.94 0.04
N LEU A 196 -5.26 -12.55 -0.87
CA LEU A 196 -5.58 -13.85 -1.43
C LEU A 196 -5.66 -14.91 -0.34
N ALA A 197 -4.63 -15.00 0.52
CA ALA A 197 -4.59 -15.95 1.61
C ALA A 197 -5.68 -15.69 2.66
N ARG A 198 -5.89 -14.42 3.02
CA ARG A 198 -6.87 -14.00 4.03
C ARG A 198 -8.28 -14.40 3.66
N TYR A 199 -8.65 -14.28 2.38
CA TYR A 199 -10.01 -14.56 1.90
C TYR A 199 -10.10 -15.83 1.04
N LYS A 200 -9.04 -16.64 0.98
CA LYS A 200 -8.94 -17.86 0.17
C LYS A 200 -9.33 -17.65 -1.29
N LEU A 201 -8.97 -16.49 -1.84
CA LEU A 201 -9.19 -16.20 -3.26
C LEU A 201 -8.22 -17.04 -4.09
N GLN A 202 -8.74 -17.75 -5.09
CA GLN A 202 -7.97 -18.64 -5.95
C GLN A 202 -8.31 -18.36 -7.41
N GLY A 203 -7.39 -18.70 -8.31
CA GLY A 203 -7.63 -18.61 -9.76
C GLY A 203 -7.83 -17.19 -10.29
N MET A 204 -7.40 -16.17 -9.53
CA MET A 204 -7.49 -14.77 -9.94
C MET A 204 -6.71 -14.58 -11.24
N ARG A 205 -7.43 -14.15 -12.28
CA ARG A 205 -6.88 -13.85 -13.60
C ARG A 205 -7.56 -12.59 -14.11
N TYR A 206 -6.87 -11.88 -15.00
CA TYR A 206 -7.49 -10.74 -15.66
C TYR A 206 -8.65 -11.20 -16.56
N ASN A 207 -9.79 -10.53 -16.44
CA ASN A 207 -10.95 -10.63 -17.31
C ASN A 207 -11.39 -9.20 -17.66
N SER A 208 -11.51 -8.91 -18.96
CA SER A 208 -11.88 -7.59 -19.44
C SER A 208 -13.28 -7.15 -19.01
N THR A 209 -14.18 -8.09 -18.70
CA THR A 209 -15.54 -7.78 -18.23
C THR A 209 -15.58 -7.31 -16.78
N HIS A 210 -14.59 -7.67 -15.97
CA HIS A 210 -14.51 -7.27 -14.57
C HIS A 210 -14.18 -5.78 -14.43
N LYS A 211 -14.73 -5.15 -13.38
CA LYS A 211 -14.57 -3.72 -13.11
C LYS A 211 -13.60 -3.41 -11.99
N SER A 212 -13.43 -4.31 -11.03
CA SER A 212 -12.36 -4.23 -10.04
C SER A 212 -11.10 -4.90 -10.57
N VAL A 213 -10.09 -4.09 -10.88
CA VAL A 213 -8.80 -4.53 -11.42
C VAL A 213 -7.73 -4.33 -10.35
N PHE A 214 -6.96 -5.37 -10.06
CA PHE A 214 -5.78 -5.28 -9.20
C PHE A 214 -4.56 -5.14 -10.11
N ALA A 215 -3.86 -4.01 -10.01
CA ALA A 215 -2.62 -3.80 -10.73
C ALA A 215 -1.45 -3.98 -9.74
N ILE A 216 -0.69 -5.05 -9.93
CA ILE A 216 0.36 -5.43 -9.00
C ILE A 216 1.67 -4.82 -9.48
N TYR A 217 2.33 -4.06 -8.61
CA TYR A 217 3.63 -3.44 -8.85
C TYR A 217 4.63 -3.87 -7.79
N ASP A 218 5.92 -3.85 -8.11
CA ASP A 218 6.97 -4.03 -7.12
C ASP A 218 8.16 -3.10 -7.35
N LEU A 219 9.10 -3.16 -6.41
CA LEU A 219 10.32 -2.37 -6.42
C LEU A 219 11.52 -3.29 -6.60
N ARG A 220 12.40 -2.97 -7.56
CA ARG A 220 13.68 -3.66 -7.75
C ARG A 220 14.83 -2.67 -7.71
N ARG A 221 15.99 -3.09 -7.22
CA ARG A 221 17.19 -2.24 -7.24
C ARG A 221 17.78 -2.20 -8.66
N VAL A 222 17.99 -1.00 -9.18
CA VAL A 222 18.70 -0.74 -10.45
C VAL A 222 19.70 0.39 -10.23
N GLY A 223 20.99 0.05 -10.23
CA GLY A 223 22.06 0.99 -9.90
C GLY A 223 21.84 1.65 -8.54
N ASP A 224 21.71 2.97 -8.54
CA ASP A 224 21.55 3.81 -7.34
C ASP A 224 20.08 4.13 -7.01
N LYS A 225 19.12 3.40 -7.59
CA LYS A 225 17.69 3.67 -7.38
C LYS A 225 16.93 2.36 -7.20
N HIS A 226 15.74 2.46 -6.61
CA HIS A 226 14.73 1.42 -6.79
C HIS A 226 13.79 1.84 -7.91
N GLU A 227 13.54 0.94 -8.86
CA GLU A 227 12.58 1.13 -9.93
C GLU A 227 11.26 0.47 -9.57
N LEU A 228 10.18 1.22 -9.73
CA LEU A 228 8.82 0.70 -9.74
C LEU A 228 8.52 0.05 -11.08
N PHE A 229 7.95 -1.14 -11.08
CA PHE A 229 7.55 -1.86 -12.29
C PHE A 229 6.28 -2.68 -12.05
N GLN A 230 5.45 -2.80 -13.07
CA GLN A 230 4.27 -3.67 -13.02
C GLN A 230 4.71 -5.13 -13.14
N THR A 231 4.19 -6.00 -12.28
CA THR A 231 4.41 -7.45 -12.38
C THR A 231 3.31 -8.12 -13.18
N ARG A 232 2.05 -7.80 -12.88
CA ARG A 232 0.86 -8.32 -13.57
C ARG A 232 -0.39 -7.54 -13.22
N VAL A 233 -1.48 -7.87 -13.92
CA VAL A 233 -2.83 -7.40 -13.65
C VAL A 233 -3.72 -8.61 -13.41
N GLU A 234 -4.56 -8.52 -12.37
CA GLU A 234 -5.61 -9.49 -12.07
C GLU A 234 -6.93 -8.74 -11.86
N SER A 235 -8.06 -9.44 -11.82
CA SER A 235 -9.36 -8.77 -11.66
C SER A 235 -10.38 -9.68 -11.00
N SER A 236 -11.42 -9.08 -10.43
CA SER A 236 -12.53 -9.82 -9.84
C SER A 236 -13.82 -9.01 -9.92
N THR A 237 -14.93 -9.67 -9.61
CA THR A 237 -16.20 -9.02 -9.35
C THR A 237 -16.37 -8.79 -7.85
N VAL A 238 -17.17 -7.80 -7.46
CA VAL A 238 -17.55 -7.61 -6.05
C VAL A 238 -18.23 -8.86 -5.52
N ASP A 239 -19.08 -9.50 -6.32
CA ASP A 239 -19.79 -10.73 -5.95
C ASP A 239 -18.82 -11.85 -5.58
N ASP A 240 -17.77 -12.08 -6.35
CA ASP A 240 -16.76 -13.11 -6.05
C ASP A 240 -15.99 -12.78 -4.78
N LEU A 241 -15.58 -11.52 -4.61
CA LEU A 241 -14.91 -11.05 -3.39
C LEU A 241 -15.81 -11.21 -2.16
N PHE A 242 -17.10 -10.93 -2.29
CA PHE A 242 -18.06 -11.02 -1.21
C PHE A 242 -18.43 -12.47 -0.86
N LYS A 243 -18.58 -13.34 -1.87
CA LYS A 243 -18.72 -14.80 -1.66
C LYS A 243 -17.50 -15.35 -0.92
N ALA A 244 -16.29 -14.99 -1.35
CA ALA A 244 -15.06 -15.41 -0.69
C ALA A 244 -15.00 -14.92 0.77
N PHE A 245 -15.40 -13.68 1.04
CA PHE A 245 -15.51 -13.15 2.40
C PHE A 245 -16.49 -13.96 3.26
N ARG A 246 -17.70 -14.23 2.77
CA ARG A 246 -18.74 -14.97 3.50
C ARG A 246 -18.38 -16.43 3.76
N HIS A 247 -17.74 -17.09 2.79
CA HIS A 247 -17.41 -18.51 2.86
C HIS A 247 -16.00 -18.77 3.40
N ASN A 248 -15.35 -17.76 3.98
CA ASN A 248 -14.06 -17.92 4.63
C ASN A 248 -14.19 -18.73 5.93
N SER A 249 -14.16 -20.06 5.78
CA SER A 249 -14.34 -21.07 6.82
C SER A 249 -13.23 -21.12 7.88
N ASN A 250 -12.28 -20.18 7.88
CA ASN A 250 -11.22 -20.11 8.89
C ASN A 250 -11.71 -19.50 10.22
N VAL A 251 -12.91 -19.90 10.65
CA VAL A 251 -13.48 -19.52 11.94
C VAL A 251 -12.71 -20.29 13.00
N PRO A 252 -11.95 -19.61 13.89
CA PRO A 252 -11.21 -20.31 14.93
C PRO A 252 -12.18 -21.05 15.84
N PRO A 253 -11.85 -22.28 16.28
CA PRO A 253 -12.74 -23.06 17.13
C PRO A 253 -12.98 -22.32 18.45
N LYS A 254 -14.24 -22.31 18.90
CA LYS A 254 -14.68 -21.69 20.15
C LYS A 254 -13.83 -22.16 21.34
N ASP A 255 -13.52 -23.45 21.38
CA ASP A 255 -12.79 -24.06 22.49
C ASP A 255 -11.38 -23.49 22.66
N LYS A 256 -10.69 -23.17 21.56
CA LYS A 256 -9.38 -22.50 21.62
C LYS A 256 -9.49 -21.10 22.25
N PHE A 257 -10.61 -20.41 22.02
CA PHE A 257 -10.85 -19.13 22.68
C PHE A 257 -11.19 -19.33 24.17
N ILE A 258 -12.01 -20.32 24.51
CA ILE A 258 -12.33 -20.69 25.90
C ILE A 258 -11.05 -21.00 26.69
N SER A 259 -10.18 -21.89 26.20
CA SER A 259 -8.93 -22.24 26.90
C SER A 259 -8.01 -21.03 27.12
N ASN A 260 -8.03 -20.05 26.20
CA ASN A 260 -7.30 -18.80 26.38
C ASN A 260 -7.91 -17.93 27.49
N LEU A 261 -9.22 -17.91 27.63
CA LEU A 261 -9.93 -17.19 28.70
C LEU A 261 -9.69 -17.84 30.06
N GLU A 262 -9.80 -19.17 30.14
CA GLU A 262 -9.57 -19.94 31.36
C GLU A 262 -8.17 -19.72 31.92
N ARG A 263 -7.14 -19.76 31.05
CA ARG A 263 -5.77 -19.43 31.44
C ARG A 263 -5.66 -18.02 32.01
N ARG A 264 -6.21 -17.01 31.32
CA ARG A 264 -6.17 -15.61 31.80
C ARG A 264 -6.94 -15.40 33.11
N LEU A 265 -8.03 -16.15 33.31
CA LEU A 265 -8.80 -16.11 34.54
C LEU A 265 -7.99 -16.68 35.71
N LYS A 266 -7.33 -17.83 35.51
CA LYS A 266 -6.43 -18.44 36.49
C LYS A 266 -5.29 -17.51 36.88
N ASP A 267 -4.59 -16.92 35.91
CA ASP A 267 -3.50 -15.96 36.16
C ASP A 267 -3.97 -14.77 37.03
N ARG A 268 -5.18 -14.25 36.78
CA ARG A 268 -5.77 -13.15 37.57
C ARG A 268 -6.22 -13.57 38.96
N MET A 269 -6.70 -14.79 39.13
CA MET A 269 -7.11 -15.30 40.44
C MET A 269 -5.89 -15.55 41.32
N GLU A 270 -4.81 -16.10 40.77
CA GLU A 270 -3.53 -16.30 41.47
C GLU A 270 -2.90 -14.96 41.89
N LEU A 271 -2.94 -13.93 41.03
CA LEU A 271 -2.48 -12.57 41.36
C LEU A 271 -3.28 -11.89 42.49
N LYS A 272 -4.59 -12.19 42.62
CA LYS A 272 -5.41 -11.66 43.73
C LYS A 272 -5.08 -12.34 45.06
N ILE A 273 -4.79 -13.65 45.04
CA ILE A 273 -4.45 -14.42 46.24
C ILE A 273 -3.06 -14.05 46.81
N GLN A 274 -2.17 -13.46 46.01
CA GLN A 274 -0.83 -13.03 46.44
C GLN A 274 -0.75 -11.59 46.99
N LEU A 275 -1.85 -10.82 46.92
CA LEU A 275 -1.93 -9.44 47.42
C LEU A 275 -2.72 -9.34 48.74
N ASP A 276 -3.23 -10.47 49.24
CA ASP A 276 -3.80 -10.67 50.57
C ASP A 276 -2.75 -11.31 51.50
#